data_AF-A0A0G4N6P1-F1
#
_entry.id   AF-A0A0G4N6P1-F1
#
_cell.length_a   1.000
_cell.length_b   1.000
_cell.length_c   1.000
_cell.angle_alpha   90.00
_cell.angle_beta   90.00
_cell.angle_gamma   90.00
#
_symmetry.space_group_name_H-M   'P 1'
#
loop_
_entity.id
_entity.type
_entity.pdbx_description
1 polymer ?
#
loop_
_entity_poly.entity_id
_entity_poly.type
_entity_poly.pdbx_seq_one_letter_code
_entity_poly.pdbx_strand_id
1 'polypeptide(L)'
;MGFPIAEVEWNGECVIAKEKNTGGCVNVGTVLSQLEYEIQGPLYYNCDVVADVSNVQMTQVEADRVRVTGIRGRPPPPTTKVGITAPAGFQAEWHIYLCGLDMEEKCKITEDQIRHAIGDNISKFTTLKFHQNGTSPLDPASLDLSIVDFRIFAQSPDPEVMRPDIPNGFNRWVLEVFLQSAPGASLSNDLRQVVPKPYYEYWVALL
;
A
#
# COMPACT_ATOMS: atom_id res chain seq x y z
N MET A 1 -9.04 -19.97 -10.72
CA MET A 1 -10.09 -18.98 -11.06
C MET A 1 -9.55 -18.12 -12.19
N GLY A 2 -10.23 -18.09 -13.34
CA GLY A 2 -9.84 -17.26 -14.48
C GLY A 2 -10.43 -15.84 -14.37
N PHE A 3 -9.90 -14.92 -15.17
CA PHE A 3 -10.48 -13.58 -15.32
C PHE A 3 -11.84 -13.67 -16.03
N PRO A 4 -12.79 -12.77 -15.73
CA PRO A 4 -14.04 -12.66 -16.48
C PRO A 4 -13.78 -12.34 -17.96
N ILE A 5 -14.69 -12.78 -18.82
CA ILE A 5 -14.72 -12.52 -20.26
C ILE A 5 -15.84 -11.53 -20.51
N ALA A 6 -15.58 -10.47 -21.28
CA ALA A 6 -16.62 -9.58 -21.80
C ALA A 6 -16.91 -9.93 -23.26
N GLU A 7 -18.09 -10.48 -23.52
CA GLU A 7 -18.58 -10.74 -24.87
C GLU A 7 -19.33 -9.50 -25.35
N VAL A 8 -18.71 -8.69 -26.22
CA VAL A 8 -19.22 -7.38 -26.64
C VAL A 8 -19.99 -7.48 -27.96
N GLU A 9 -21.21 -6.97 -27.98
CA GLU A 9 -22.08 -6.91 -29.15
C GLU A 9 -21.79 -5.65 -29.99
N TRP A 10 -22.25 -5.65 -31.25
CA TRP A 10 -22.02 -4.55 -32.21
C TRP A 10 -22.58 -3.20 -31.74
N ASN A 11 -23.59 -3.21 -30.86
CA ASN A 11 -24.24 -2.03 -30.30
C ASN A 11 -23.57 -1.53 -29.00
N GLY A 12 -22.50 -2.18 -28.54
CA GLY A 12 -21.77 -1.84 -27.32
C GLY A 12 -22.35 -2.44 -26.03
N GLU A 13 -23.44 -3.19 -26.10
CA GLU A 13 -23.90 -4.04 -24.99
C GLU A 13 -22.96 -5.24 -24.81
N CYS A 14 -22.91 -5.82 -23.62
CA CYS A 14 -22.04 -6.98 -23.40
C CYS A 14 -22.63 -8.00 -22.43
N VAL A 15 -22.08 -9.22 -22.48
CA VAL A 15 -22.26 -10.24 -21.46
C VAL A 15 -20.93 -10.47 -20.76
N ILE A 16 -20.92 -10.25 -19.45
CA ILE A 16 -19.81 -10.64 -18.59
C ILE A 16 -20.02 -12.11 -18.21
N ALA A 17 -19.03 -12.94 -18.52
CA ALA A 17 -19.07 -14.37 -18.31
C ALA A 17 -17.76 -14.89 -17.69
N LYS A 18 -17.72 -16.18 -17.36
CA LYS A 18 -16.49 -16.88 -16.99
C LYS A 18 -16.41 -18.25 -17.66
N GLU A 19 -15.18 -18.74 -17.81
CA GLU A 19 -14.92 -20.07 -18.35
C GLU A 19 -15.53 -21.17 -17.47
N LYS A 20 -16.05 -22.24 -18.06
CA LYS A 20 -16.74 -23.30 -17.31
C LYS A 20 -15.73 -24.08 -16.44
N ASN A 21 -16.19 -24.60 -15.29
CA ASN A 21 -15.40 -25.45 -14.39
C ASN A 21 -14.11 -24.82 -13.80
N THR A 22 -14.01 -23.49 -13.73
CA THR A 22 -12.82 -22.78 -13.22
C THR A 22 -12.92 -22.23 -11.79
N GLY A 23 -14.00 -22.56 -11.07
CA GLY A 23 -14.33 -22.02 -9.74
C GLY A 23 -14.71 -20.53 -9.75
N GLY A 24 -15.17 -20.00 -8.62
CA GLY A 24 -15.71 -18.62 -8.52
C GLY A 24 -17.13 -18.50 -9.08
N CYS A 25 -17.66 -17.28 -9.15
CA CYS A 25 -18.98 -17.00 -9.72
C CYS A 25 -19.01 -15.66 -10.48
N VAL A 26 -19.87 -15.56 -11.48
CA VAL A 26 -20.23 -14.29 -12.14
C VAL A 26 -21.74 -14.08 -11.97
N ASN A 27 -22.09 -13.14 -11.10
CA ASN A 27 -23.47 -12.71 -10.89
C ASN A 27 -23.57 -11.19 -10.88
N VAL A 28 -24.80 -10.66 -10.89
CA VAL A 28 -25.04 -9.21 -10.90
C VAL A 28 -24.28 -8.50 -9.78
N GLY A 29 -24.24 -9.08 -8.58
CA GLY A 29 -23.50 -8.52 -7.44
C GLY A 29 -22.01 -8.40 -7.71
N THR A 30 -21.37 -9.46 -8.22
CA THR A 30 -19.93 -9.43 -8.53
C THR A 30 -19.58 -8.44 -9.64
N VAL A 31 -20.45 -8.31 -10.65
CA VAL A 31 -20.23 -7.37 -11.77
C VAL A 31 -20.47 -5.93 -11.31
N LEU A 32 -21.49 -5.70 -10.47
CA LEU A 32 -21.76 -4.39 -9.88
C LEU A 32 -20.61 -3.94 -8.98
N SER A 33 -20.13 -4.80 -8.08
CA SER A 33 -18.98 -4.47 -7.23
C SER A 33 -17.73 -4.12 -8.05
N GLN A 34 -17.53 -4.79 -9.19
CA GLN A 34 -16.42 -4.46 -10.08
C GLN A 34 -16.62 -3.11 -10.77
N LEU A 35 -17.84 -2.78 -11.21
CA LEU A 35 -18.15 -1.48 -11.80
C LEU A 35 -17.92 -0.34 -10.78
N GLU A 36 -18.33 -0.54 -9.52
CA GLU A 36 -18.24 0.48 -8.46
C GLU A 36 -16.82 0.78 -8.00
N TYR A 37 -15.87 -0.15 -8.19
CA TYR A 37 -14.49 -0.01 -7.68
C TYR A 37 -13.73 1.20 -8.27
N GLU A 38 -14.04 1.61 -9.51
CA GLU A 38 -13.28 2.64 -10.24
C GLU A 38 -14.08 3.90 -10.62
N ILE A 39 -15.41 3.89 -10.44
CA ILE A 39 -16.26 5.02 -10.84
C ILE A 39 -16.35 6.09 -9.75
N GLN A 40 -16.22 7.35 -10.17
CA GLN A 40 -16.30 8.53 -9.30
C GLN A 40 -17.61 9.31 -9.51
N GLY A 41 -18.50 8.77 -10.33
CA GLY A 41 -19.74 9.38 -10.76
C GLY A 41 -20.29 8.73 -12.04
N PRO A 42 -21.37 9.29 -12.63
CA PRO A 42 -22.03 8.72 -13.80
C PRO A 42 -21.22 8.82 -15.09
N LEU A 43 -20.17 9.64 -15.13
CA LEU A 43 -19.29 9.81 -16.27
C LEU A 43 -17.90 9.26 -15.94
N TYR A 44 -17.49 8.22 -16.65
CA TYR A 44 -16.18 7.62 -16.55
C TYR A 44 -15.29 8.07 -17.70
N TYR A 45 -14.33 8.94 -17.38
CA TYR A 45 -13.50 9.65 -18.35
C TYR A 45 -12.28 8.82 -18.77
N ASN A 46 -12.24 8.41 -20.03
CA ASN A 46 -11.06 7.81 -20.68
C ASN A 46 -10.48 8.78 -21.72
N CYS A 47 -9.30 8.48 -22.27
CA CYS A 47 -8.61 9.35 -23.22
C CYS A 47 -9.38 9.51 -24.55
N ASP A 48 -10.05 8.46 -25.01
CA ASP A 48 -10.69 8.44 -26.34
C ASP A 48 -12.22 8.57 -26.28
N VAL A 49 -12.83 8.28 -25.13
CA VAL A 49 -14.28 8.27 -24.94
C VAL A 49 -14.64 8.50 -23.47
N VAL A 50 -15.72 9.23 -23.22
CA VAL A 50 -16.35 9.25 -21.89
C VAL A 50 -17.44 8.20 -21.86
N ALA A 51 -17.33 7.22 -20.97
CA ALA A 51 -18.38 6.24 -20.74
C ALA A 51 -19.43 6.81 -19.78
N ASP A 52 -20.63 7.04 -20.28
CA ASP A 52 -21.80 7.46 -19.51
C ASP A 52 -22.52 6.21 -19.00
N VAL A 53 -22.40 5.97 -17.69
CA VAL A 53 -22.98 4.83 -16.98
C VAL A 53 -24.28 5.21 -16.26
N SER A 54 -24.84 6.40 -16.49
CA SER A 54 -26.06 6.88 -15.79
C SER A 54 -27.27 5.94 -15.95
N ASN A 55 -27.31 5.17 -17.04
CA ASN A 55 -28.41 4.25 -17.35
C ASN A 55 -27.93 2.79 -17.42
N VAL A 56 -26.79 2.46 -16.80
CA VAL A 56 -26.30 1.08 -16.79
C VAL A 56 -27.33 0.15 -16.15
N GLN A 57 -27.60 -0.97 -16.81
CA GLN A 57 -28.47 -2.02 -16.31
C GLN A 57 -27.74 -3.35 -16.38
N MET A 58 -27.91 -4.17 -15.35
CA MET A 58 -27.31 -5.49 -15.26
C MET A 58 -28.42 -6.52 -15.04
N THR A 59 -28.46 -7.55 -15.88
CA THR A 59 -29.45 -8.62 -15.78
C THR A 59 -28.75 -9.97 -15.81
N GLN A 60 -29.06 -10.84 -14.84
CA GLN A 60 -28.59 -12.22 -14.89
C GLN A 60 -29.30 -12.95 -16.04
N VAL A 61 -28.55 -13.44 -17.02
CA VAL A 61 -29.13 -14.15 -18.18
C VAL A 61 -29.00 -15.66 -18.04
N GLU A 62 -27.90 -16.14 -17.45
CA GLU A 62 -27.67 -17.55 -17.12
C GLU A 62 -26.77 -17.65 -15.89
N ALA A 63 -26.56 -18.85 -15.35
CA ALA A 63 -25.51 -19.08 -14.36
C ALA A 63 -24.16 -18.60 -14.92
N ASP A 64 -23.42 -17.82 -14.12
CA ASP A 64 -22.12 -17.28 -14.51
C ASP A 64 -22.12 -16.33 -15.73
N ARG A 65 -23.29 -15.76 -16.09
CA ARG A 65 -23.43 -14.83 -17.21
C ARG A 65 -24.37 -13.67 -16.89
N VAL A 66 -23.86 -12.44 -16.99
CA VAL A 66 -24.58 -11.19 -16.70
C VAL A 66 -24.56 -10.29 -17.92
N ARG A 67 -25.74 -9.94 -18.44
CA ARG A 67 -25.87 -8.94 -19.51
C ARG A 67 -25.78 -7.54 -18.91
N VAL A 68 -24.98 -6.67 -19.54
CA VAL A 68 -24.79 -5.27 -19.17
C VAL A 68 -25.20 -4.40 -20.36
N THR A 69 -26.12 -3.46 -20.12
CA THR A 69 -26.69 -2.57 -21.13
C THR A 69 -26.76 -1.13 -20.64
N GLY A 70 -27.09 -0.19 -21.54
CA GLY A 70 -27.40 1.20 -21.16
C GLY A 70 -26.20 2.13 -20.94
N ILE A 71 -24.98 1.63 -21.15
CA ILE A 71 -23.77 2.45 -21.20
C ILE A 71 -23.70 3.18 -22.55
N ARG A 72 -23.37 4.47 -22.54
CA ARG A 72 -23.22 5.26 -23.78
C ARG A 72 -21.84 5.91 -23.87
N GLY A 73 -21.24 5.90 -25.05
CA GLY A 73 -20.04 6.68 -25.33
C GLY A 73 -20.39 8.15 -25.60
N ARG A 74 -19.60 9.07 -25.05
CA ARG A 74 -19.61 10.51 -25.39
C ARG A 74 -18.22 10.92 -25.89
N PRO A 75 -18.09 12.03 -26.64
CA PRO A 75 -16.80 12.54 -27.07
C PRO A 75 -15.80 12.65 -25.91
N PRO A 76 -14.50 12.45 -26.17
CA PRO A 76 -13.48 12.52 -25.14
C PRO A 76 -13.46 13.89 -24.45
N PRO A 77 -12.99 13.96 -23.19
CA PRO A 77 -12.77 15.23 -22.52
C PRO A 77 -11.68 16.05 -23.24
N PRO A 78 -11.67 17.39 -23.07
CA PRO A 78 -10.62 18.23 -23.65
C PRO A 78 -9.25 18.01 -22.99
N THR A 79 -9.20 17.28 -21.87
CA THR A 79 -8.00 16.97 -21.09
C THR A 79 -7.78 15.47 -20.98
N THR A 80 -6.53 15.03 -20.88
CA THR A 80 -6.19 13.62 -20.68
C THR A 80 -5.75 13.36 -19.25
N LYS A 81 -6.43 12.44 -18.55
CA LYS A 81 -5.98 11.96 -17.24
C LYS A 81 -4.72 11.11 -17.43
N VAL A 82 -3.61 11.56 -16.87
CA VAL A 82 -2.34 10.83 -16.90
C VAL A 82 -1.94 10.40 -15.50
N GLY A 83 -1.49 9.16 -15.39
CA GLY A 83 -0.77 8.66 -14.23
C GLY A 83 0.71 8.85 -14.44
N ILE A 84 1.35 9.70 -13.64
CA ILE A 84 2.79 9.96 -13.73
C ILE A 84 3.47 9.20 -12.60
N THR A 85 4.45 8.38 -12.96
CA THR A 85 5.29 7.65 -12.02
C THR A 85 6.73 8.12 -12.17
N ALA A 86 7.34 8.62 -11.11
CA ALA A 86 8.69 9.15 -11.14
C ALA A 86 9.53 8.62 -9.97
N PRO A 87 10.86 8.42 -10.15
CA PRO A 87 11.75 8.10 -9.04
C PRO A 87 11.67 9.19 -7.96
N ALA A 88 11.46 8.79 -6.71
CA ALA A 88 11.27 9.71 -5.60
C ALA A 88 12.39 9.65 -4.54
N GLY A 89 13.14 8.56 -4.52
CA GLY A 89 14.27 8.39 -3.61
C GLY A 89 14.42 6.94 -3.18
N PHE A 90 14.91 6.77 -1.97
CA PHE A 90 15.16 5.47 -1.37
C PHE A 90 14.36 5.30 -0.08
N GLN A 91 13.95 4.07 0.18
CA GLN A 91 13.27 3.66 1.39
C GLN A 91 14.00 2.50 2.05
N ALA A 92 13.97 2.47 3.38
CA ALA A 92 14.51 1.38 4.18
C ALA A 92 13.71 1.28 5.48
N GLU A 93 13.78 0.11 6.13
CA GLU A 93 13.12 -0.09 7.42
C GLU A 93 13.98 -0.91 8.38
N TRP A 94 13.77 -0.62 9.65
CA TRP A 94 14.36 -1.30 10.79
C TRP A 94 13.25 -1.92 11.63
N HIS A 95 13.54 -3.07 12.21
CA HIS A 95 12.64 -3.78 13.12
C HIS A 95 13.36 -4.04 14.44
N ILE A 96 12.78 -3.49 15.51
CA ILE A 96 13.20 -3.73 16.89
C ILE A 96 12.06 -4.49 17.57
N TYR A 97 12.35 -5.67 18.08
CA TYR A 97 11.39 -6.48 18.82
C TYR A 97 11.47 -6.11 20.30
N LEU A 98 10.37 -5.60 20.85
CA LEU A 98 10.26 -5.21 22.24
C LEU A 98 9.45 -6.26 23.01
N CYS A 99 10.00 -6.74 24.12
CA CYS A 99 9.36 -7.76 24.95
C CYS A 99 8.72 -7.16 26.21
N GLY A 100 7.56 -7.69 26.57
CA GLY A 100 6.90 -7.46 27.86
C GLY A 100 5.94 -6.28 27.87
N LEU A 101 5.63 -5.80 29.08
CA LEU A 101 4.65 -4.75 29.32
C LEU A 101 5.20 -3.35 28.97
N ASP A 102 4.38 -2.31 29.14
CA ASP A 102 4.74 -0.89 28.95
C ASP A 102 5.20 -0.57 27.51
N MET A 103 4.48 -1.15 26.53
CA MET A 103 4.89 -1.09 25.14
C MET A 103 4.93 0.34 24.60
N GLU A 104 3.94 1.17 24.97
CA GLU A 104 3.86 2.55 24.52
C GLU A 104 5.06 3.36 25.02
N GLU A 105 5.42 3.21 26.30
CA GLU A 105 6.57 3.86 26.92
C GLU A 105 7.90 3.38 26.29
N LYS A 106 8.03 2.07 26.03
CA LYS A 106 9.21 1.50 25.39
C LYS A 106 9.39 1.96 23.94
N CYS A 107 8.31 2.02 23.18
CA CYS A 107 8.32 2.56 21.83
C CYS A 107 8.68 4.05 21.85
N LYS A 108 8.08 4.83 22.75
CA LYS A 108 8.33 6.26 22.89
C LYS A 108 9.79 6.57 23.23
N ILE A 109 10.37 5.92 24.25
CA ILE A 109 11.77 6.18 24.64
C ILE A 109 12.74 5.77 23.53
N THR A 110 12.46 4.67 22.82
CA THR A 110 13.28 4.22 21.69
C THR A 110 13.19 5.21 20.53
N GLU A 111 11.98 5.71 20.21
CA GLU A 111 11.77 6.76 19.21
C GLU A 111 12.53 8.05 19.58
N ASP A 112 12.39 8.52 20.81
CA ASP A 112 13.02 9.76 21.28
C ASP A 112 14.55 9.67 21.17
N GLN A 113 15.14 8.53 21.53
CA GLN A 113 16.58 8.29 21.40
C GLN A 113 17.04 8.19 19.94
N ILE A 114 16.27 7.54 19.05
CA ILE A 114 16.58 7.50 17.62
C ILE A 114 16.54 8.91 17.02
N ARG A 115 15.51 9.70 17.34
CA ARG A 115 15.41 11.10 16.88
C ARG A 115 16.57 11.94 17.40
N HIS A 116 16.96 11.74 18.66
CA HIS A 116 18.12 12.41 19.24
C HIS A 116 19.43 12.04 18.52
N ALA A 117 19.65 10.75 18.21
CA ALA A 117 20.83 10.27 17.50
C ALA A 117 20.91 10.81 16.05
N ILE A 118 19.76 10.93 15.37
CA ILE A 118 19.68 11.52 14.02
C ILE A 118 20.03 13.02 14.05
N GLY A 119 19.54 13.75 15.05
CA GLY A 119 19.76 15.18 15.21
C GLY A 119 19.25 16.00 14.01
N ASP A 120 20.04 16.98 13.57
CA ASP A 120 19.67 17.90 12.47
C ASP A 120 19.48 17.19 11.12
N ASN A 121 20.03 15.97 10.96
CA ASN A 121 19.84 15.16 9.76
C ASN A 121 18.39 14.69 9.59
N ILE A 122 17.51 14.90 10.58
CA ILE A 122 16.10 14.55 10.47
C ILE A 122 15.42 15.25 9.28
N SER A 123 15.92 16.44 8.93
CA SER A 123 15.50 17.23 7.77
C SER A 123 15.79 16.58 6.41
N LYS A 124 16.68 15.58 6.37
CA LYS A 124 17.01 14.83 5.14
C LYS A 124 15.98 13.75 4.81
N PHE A 125 15.11 13.40 5.75
CA PHE A 125 14.07 12.40 5.53
C PHE A 125 12.78 13.05 5.07
N THR A 126 12.22 12.58 3.95
CA THR A 126 10.87 12.94 3.51
C THR A 126 9.81 12.23 4.35
N THR A 127 10.13 11.01 4.79
CA THR A 127 9.31 10.23 5.72
C THR A 127 10.20 9.61 6.78
N LEU A 128 9.84 9.77 8.06
CA LEU A 128 10.39 8.99 9.16
C LEU A 128 9.23 8.63 10.09
N LYS A 129 8.83 7.36 10.07
CA LYS A 129 7.68 6.85 10.83
C LYS A 129 8.10 5.73 11.76
N PHE A 130 7.46 5.72 12.92
CA PHE A 130 7.63 4.72 13.97
C PHE A 130 6.28 4.04 14.16
N HIS A 131 6.26 2.72 14.07
CA HIS A 131 5.03 1.93 14.18
C HIS A 131 5.18 0.90 15.28
N GLN A 132 4.29 0.97 16.27
CA GLN A 132 4.08 -0.10 17.24
C GLN A 132 3.08 -1.10 16.65
N ASN A 133 3.57 -2.25 16.19
CA ASN A 133 2.74 -3.27 15.56
C ASN A 133 2.26 -4.28 16.62
N GLY A 134 1.30 -3.85 17.43
CA GLY A 134 0.64 -4.70 18.43
C GLY A 134 0.87 -4.25 19.87
N THR A 135 0.53 -5.15 20.81
CA THR A 135 0.71 -4.97 22.26
C THR A 135 1.03 -6.32 22.90
N SER A 136 1.66 -6.33 24.06
CA SER A 136 1.83 -7.54 24.87
C SER A 136 0.65 -7.70 25.82
N PRO A 137 0.02 -8.89 25.92
CA PRO A 137 -0.98 -9.15 26.94
C PRO A 137 -0.34 -9.25 28.33
N LEU A 138 -1.18 -9.16 29.37
CA LEU A 138 -0.77 -9.44 30.75
C LEU A 138 -0.61 -10.96 30.92
N ASP A 139 0.52 -11.39 31.48
CA ASP A 139 0.89 -12.80 31.72
C ASP A 139 0.72 -13.72 30.48
N PRO A 140 1.51 -13.48 29.42
CA PRO A 140 1.43 -14.28 28.20
C PRO A 140 1.89 -15.72 28.45
N ALA A 141 1.18 -16.67 27.84
CA ALA A 141 1.50 -18.10 27.94
C ALA A 141 2.87 -18.49 27.32
N SER A 142 3.50 -17.59 26.56
CA SER A 142 4.83 -17.77 25.98
C SER A 142 5.52 -16.43 25.77
N LEU A 143 6.85 -16.48 25.63
CA LEU A 143 7.65 -15.30 25.27
C LEU A 143 7.22 -14.70 23.92
N ASP A 144 6.93 -15.54 22.93
CA ASP A 144 6.54 -15.12 21.58
C ASP A 144 5.30 -14.21 21.60
N LEU A 145 4.34 -14.49 22.49
CA LEU A 145 3.13 -13.67 22.66
C LEU A 145 3.39 -12.33 23.36
N SER A 146 4.56 -12.16 23.96
CA SER A 146 4.96 -10.93 24.66
C SER A 146 5.79 -9.96 23.81
N ILE A 147 6.11 -10.36 22.58
CA ILE A 147 6.96 -9.60 21.67
C ILE A 147 6.10 -8.75 20.74
N VAL A 148 6.45 -7.48 20.64
CA VAL A 148 5.85 -6.53 19.70
C VAL A 148 6.92 -6.03 18.74
N ASP A 149 6.55 -5.96 17.47
CA ASP A 149 7.40 -5.38 16.44
C ASP A 149 7.30 -3.85 16.45
N PHE A 150 8.43 -3.19 16.73
CA PHE A 150 8.59 -1.75 16.57
C PHE A 150 9.31 -1.47 15.25
N ARG A 151 8.53 -1.09 14.25
CA ARG A 151 9.01 -0.83 12.89
C ARG A 151 9.35 0.65 12.71
N ILE A 152 10.58 0.93 12.32
CA ILE A 152 11.05 2.26 11.94
C ILE A 152 11.19 2.29 10.42
N PHE A 153 10.39 3.12 9.76
CA PHE A 153 10.37 3.27 8.32
C PHE A 153 10.89 4.64 7.90
N ALA A 154 11.85 4.69 6.99
CA ALA A 154 12.46 5.92 6.50
C ALA A 154 12.41 6.00 4.98
N GLN A 155 12.19 7.22 4.48
CA GLN A 155 12.35 7.60 3.08
C GLN A 155 13.20 8.86 2.98
N SER A 156 14.07 8.91 1.97
CA SER A 156 14.91 10.06 1.70
C SER A 156 15.27 10.12 0.20
N PRO A 157 15.29 11.31 -0.42
CA PRO A 157 15.85 11.50 -1.75
C PRO A 157 17.39 11.45 -1.74
N ASP A 158 18.01 11.68 -0.58
CA ASP A 158 19.46 11.56 -0.38
C ASP A 158 19.85 10.08 -0.21
N PRO A 159 20.56 9.46 -1.17
CA PRO A 159 20.99 8.07 -1.06
C PRO A 159 22.05 7.86 0.04
N GLU A 160 22.87 8.86 0.37
CA GLU A 160 23.99 8.68 1.28
C GLU A 160 23.52 8.44 2.72
N VAL A 161 22.47 9.15 3.16
CA VAL A 161 21.89 8.94 4.49
C VAL A 161 21.20 7.58 4.64
N MET A 162 20.80 6.96 3.52
CA MET A 162 20.11 5.67 3.52
C MET A 162 21.09 4.49 3.52
N ARG A 163 22.32 4.69 3.06
CA ARG A 163 23.33 3.64 2.94
C ARG A 163 23.67 3.00 4.31
N PRO A 164 23.70 1.66 4.40
CA PRO A 164 23.87 0.98 5.67
C PRO A 164 25.31 1.00 6.20
N ASP A 165 26.28 1.28 5.33
CA ASP A 165 27.72 1.29 5.62
C ASP A 165 28.25 2.66 6.09
N ILE A 166 27.40 3.69 6.10
CA ILE A 166 27.78 5.05 6.49
C ILE A 166 27.58 5.25 8.01
N PRO A 167 28.58 5.77 8.75
CA PRO A 167 28.46 6.02 10.19
C PRO A 167 27.38 7.03 10.58
N ASN A 168 27.10 8.00 9.71
CA ASN A 168 26.07 9.03 9.91
C ASN A 168 24.87 8.77 8.99
N GLY A 169 24.37 7.53 9.04
CA GLY A 169 23.25 7.07 8.21
C GLY A 169 22.15 6.42 9.04
N PHE A 170 20.97 6.30 8.44
CA PHE A 170 19.75 5.73 9.03
C PHE A 170 20.04 4.42 9.78
N ASN A 171 20.76 3.51 9.12
CA ASN A 171 21.11 2.22 9.71
C ASN A 171 21.88 2.36 11.02
N ARG A 172 22.88 3.25 11.05
CA ARG A 172 23.77 3.39 12.20
C ARG A 172 23.06 4.06 13.37
N TRP A 173 22.29 5.12 13.12
CA TRP A 173 21.54 5.81 14.17
C TRP A 173 20.53 4.91 14.88
N VAL A 174 19.84 4.04 14.14
CA VAL A 174 18.91 3.08 14.75
C VAL A 174 19.66 1.98 15.51
N LEU A 175 20.73 1.43 14.91
CA LEU A 175 21.51 0.35 15.53
C LEU A 175 22.19 0.77 16.83
N GLU A 176 22.76 1.99 16.91
CA GLU A 176 23.47 2.46 18.11
C GLU A 176 22.54 2.68 19.31
N VAL A 177 21.27 2.97 19.07
CA VAL A 177 20.27 3.18 20.12
C VAL A 177 19.83 1.86 20.77
N PHE A 178 19.96 0.73 20.08
CA PHE A 178 19.49 -0.57 20.54
C PHE A 178 19.93 -0.95 21.97
N LEU A 179 21.23 -0.82 22.29
CA LEU A 179 21.77 -1.24 23.59
C LEU A 179 21.56 -0.21 24.71
N GLN A 180 21.02 0.97 24.40
CA GLN A 180 20.77 2.04 25.37
C GLN A 180 19.28 2.36 25.54
N SER A 181 18.39 1.63 24.86
CA SER A 181 16.96 1.89 24.84
C SER A 181 16.15 1.03 25.81
N ALA A 182 14.92 0.69 25.43
CA ALA A 182 14.00 -0.07 26.25
C ALA A 182 14.54 -1.47 26.62
N PRO A 183 14.30 -1.94 27.86
CA PRO A 183 14.68 -3.28 28.26
C PRO A 183 13.89 -4.34 27.48
N GLY A 184 14.52 -5.48 27.23
CA GLY A 184 13.90 -6.57 26.48
C GLY A 184 13.82 -6.31 24.97
N ALA A 185 14.62 -5.37 24.45
CA ALA A 185 14.78 -5.17 23.02
C ALA A 185 15.62 -6.30 22.40
N SER A 186 15.24 -6.76 21.21
CA SER A 186 16.03 -7.61 20.33
C SER A 186 15.94 -7.11 18.89
N LEU A 187 16.98 -7.33 18.08
CA LEU A 187 16.99 -6.87 16.68
C LEU A 187 16.55 -7.99 15.75
N SER A 188 15.97 -7.61 14.61
CA SER A 188 15.80 -8.55 13.50
C SER A 188 17.15 -9.03 12.96
N ASN A 189 17.25 -10.34 12.75
CA ASN A 189 18.41 -10.95 12.07
C ASN A 189 18.39 -10.70 10.55
N ASP A 190 17.25 -10.28 9.98
CA ASP A 190 17.13 -9.99 8.55
C ASP A 190 17.40 -8.51 8.26
N LEU A 191 18.67 -8.21 8.01
CA LEU A 191 19.13 -6.86 7.68
C LEU A 191 18.86 -6.47 6.20
N ARG A 192 18.21 -7.30 5.39
CA ARG A 192 17.89 -6.93 3.99
C ARG A 192 16.90 -5.77 3.92
N GLN A 193 16.15 -5.54 4.99
CA GLN A 193 15.20 -4.44 5.07
C GLN A 193 15.86 -3.07 5.29
N VAL A 194 17.07 -3.05 5.86
CA VAL A 194 17.83 -1.81 6.07
C VAL A 194 18.57 -1.35 4.81
N VAL A 195 18.65 -2.21 3.81
CA VAL A 195 19.26 -1.89 2.51
C VAL A 195 18.33 -0.97 1.73
N PRO A 196 18.82 0.20 1.25
CA PRO A 196 18.02 1.15 0.48
C PRO A 196 17.37 0.50 -0.73
N LYS A 197 16.06 0.66 -0.86
CA LYS A 197 15.30 0.27 -2.06
C LYS A 197 14.79 1.54 -2.75
N PRO A 198 14.97 1.69 -4.06
CA PRO A 198 14.35 2.80 -4.77
C PRO A 198 12.83 2.72 -4.65
N TYR A 199 12.17 3.85 -4.49
CA TYR A 199 10.71 3.96 -4.58
C TYR A 199 10.31 5.03 -5.59
N TYR A 200 9.10 4.88 -6.10
CA TYR A 200 8.50 5.78 -7.06
C TYR A 200 7.28 6.43 -6.43
N GLU A 201 7.07 7.70 -6.74
CA GLU A 201 5.82 8.37 -6.43
C GLU A 201 4.89 8.30 -7.63
N TYR A 202 3.60 8.19 -7.34
CA TYR A 202 2.54 8.20 -8.34
C TYR A 202 1.65 9.40 -8.10
N TRP A 203 1.43 10.19 -9.14
CA TRP A 203 0.50 11.32 -9.10
C TRP A 203 -0.40 11.29 -10.33
N VAL A 204 -1.64 11.71 -10.13
CA VAL A 204 -2.63 11.84 -11.19
C VAL A 204 -2.68 13.31 -11.60
N ALA A 205 -2.54 13.57 -12.89
CA ALA A 205 -2.65 14.92 -13.45
C ALA A 205 -3.62 14.94 -14.64
N LEU A 206 -4.08 16.14 -15.01
CA LEU A 206 -4.77 16.40 -16.26
C LEU A 206 -3.81 17.15 -17.18
N LEU A 207 -3.57 16.62 -18.38
CA LEU A 207 -2.88 17.31 -19.47
C LEU A 207 -3.91 17.96 -20.41
#